data_AF-A0A2L2Z7Z7-F1
#
_entry.id   AF-A0A2L2Z7Z7-F1
#
_cell.length_a   1.000
_cell.length_b   1.000
_cell.length_c   1.000
_cell.angle_alpha   90.00
_cell.angle_beta   90.00
_cell.angle_gamma   90.00
#
_symmetry.space_group_name_H-M   'P 1'
#
loop_
_entity.id
_entity.type
_entity.pdbx_description
1 polymer ?
#
loop_
_entity_poly.entity_id
_entity_poly.type
_entity_poly.pdbx_seq_one_letter_code
_entity_poly.pdbx_strand_id
1 'polypeptide(L)' 'AKVHLVGLDNFTNKKYEDISPSQQKIDVPNIKRSEIQLNDNSDDGFVTLMNDKGETREDLRIPEGEL' A
#
# COMPACT_ATOMS: atom_id res chain seq x y z
N ALA A 1 1.99 31.38 -8.36
CA ALA A 1 1.32 30.44 -9.29
C ALA A 1 0.54 29.41 -8.48
N LYS A 2 -0.48 28.76 -9.06
CA LYS A 2 -1.24 27.67 -8.42
C LYS A 2 -0.99 26.38 -9.20
N VAL A 3 -0.96 25.26 -8.49
CA VAL A 3 -0.81 23.92 -9.08
C VAL A 3 -2.11 23.17 -8.84
N HIS A 4 -2.59 22.43 -9.84
CA HIS A 4 -3.69 21.48 -9.71
C HIS A 4 -3.09 20.08 -9.78
N LEU A 5 -3.24 19.34 -8.69
CA LEU A 5 -2.75 17.97 -8.53
C LEU A 5 -3.92 17.02 -8.65
N VAL A 6 -3.72 15.96 -9.42
CA VAL A 6 -4.66 14.86 -9.58
C VAL A 6 -3.91 13.58 -9.29
N GLY A 7 -4.38 12.82 -8.30
CA GLY A 7 -3.76 11.59 -7.85
C GLY A 7 -4.76 10.45 -7.79
N LEU A 8 -4.25 9.23 -7.96
CA LEU A 8 -4.99 8.00 -7.67
C LEU A 8 -4.44 7.41 -6.38
N ASP A 9 -5.33 6.99 -5.49
CA ASP A 9 -4.96 6.25 -4.29
C ASP A 9 -4.45 4.86 -4.68
N ASN A 10 -3.26 4.51 -4.19
CA ASN A 10 -2.54 3.30 -4.59
C ASN A 10 -3.18 2.00 -4.06
N PHE A 11 -4.16 2.08 -3.16
CA PHE A 11 -4.87 0.92 -2.60
C PHE A 11 -6.31 0.82 -3.11
N THR A 12 -7.02 1.96 -3.17
CA THR A 12 -8.45 2.00 -3.49
C THR A 12 -8.75 2.43 -4.91
N ASN A 13 -7.74 2.87 -5.68
CA ASN A 13 -7.88 3.47 -7.01
C ASN A 13 -8.82 4.70 -7.06
N LYS A 14 -9.19 5.26 -5.90
CA LYS A 14 -10.02 6.46 -5.84
C LYS A 14 -9.22 7.67 -6.33
N LYS A 15 -9.89 8.53 -7.09
CA LYS A 15 -9.31 9.76 -7.63
C LYS A 15 -9.44 10.89 -6.60
N TYR A 16 -8.34 11.59 -6.36
CA TYR A 16 -8.26 12.77 -5.50
C TYR A 16 -7.70 13.95 -6.28
N GLU A 17 -8.19 15.14 -5.96
CA GLU A 17 -7.76 16.38 -6.58
C GLU A 17 -7.46 17.43 -5.51
N ASP A 18 -6.38 18.19 -5.69
CA ASP A 18 -5.99 19.27 -4.79
C ASP A 18 -5.50 20.49 -5.58
N ILE A 19 -5.74 21.69 -5.06
CA ILE A 19 -5.26 22.94 -5.63
C ILE A 19 -4.50 23.70 -4.55
N SER A 20 -3.18 23.78 -4.70
CA SER A 20 -2.30 24.43 -3.75
C SER A 20 -1.37 25.46 -4.42
N PRO A 21 -0.91 26.50 -3.68
CA PRO A 21 0.13 27.40 -4.14
C PRO A 21 1.42 26.65 -4.49
N SER A 22 2.07 27.03 -5.58
CA SER A 22 3.30 26.36 -6.09
C SER A 22 4.52 26.39 -5.15
N GLN A 23 4.42 27.14 -4.06
CA GLN A 23 5.50 27.35 -3.08
C GLN A 23 5.29 26.54 -1.79
N GLN A 24 4.12 25.92 -1.62
CA GLN A 24 3.84 25.09 -0.45
C GLN A 24 4.50 23.72 -0.58
N LYS A 25 5.04 23.22 0.52
CA LYS A 25 5.54 21.85 0.60
C LYS A 25 4.36 20.89 0.66
N ILE A 26 4.53 19.72 0.07
CA ILE A 26 3.56 18.63 0.08
C ILE A 26 4.25 17.40 0.64
N ASP A 27 3.50 16.64 1.44
CA ASP A 27 3.98 15.38 1.99
C ASP A 27 4.02 14.31 0.89
N VAL A 28 5.18 13.69 0.73
CA VAL A 28 5.40 12.61 -0.24
C VAL A 28 5.51 11.30 0.52
N PRO A 29 4.60 10.33 0.30
CA PRO A 29 4.65 9.05 0.99
C PRO A 29 5.84 8.22 0.51
N ASN A 30 6.50 7.51 1.43
CA ASN A 30 7.49 6.52 1.09
C ASN A 30 6.81 5.18 0.81
N ILE A 31 6.77 4.77 -0.45
CA ILE A 31 6.16 3.50 -0.87
C ILE A 31 7.26 2.44 -1.00
N LYS A 32 7.10 1.32 -0.29
CA LYS A 32 8.01 0.16 -0.38
C LYS A 32 7.22 -1.06 -0.83
N ARG A 33 7.76 -1.77 -1.81
CA ARG A 33 7.31 -3.10 -2.22
C ARG A 33 8.34 -4.12 -1.75
N SER A 34 7.86 -5.15 -1.05
CA SER A 34 8.68 -6.28 -0.62
C SER A 34 8.05 -7.56 -1.13
N GLU A 35 8.89 -8.47 -1.59
CA GLU A 35 8.48 -9.82 -1.97
C GLU A 35 8.70 -10.73 -0.75
N ILE A 36 7.66 -11.45 -0.37
CA ILE A 36 7.64 -12.35 0.79
C ILE A 36 6.95 -13.64 0.37
N GLN A 37 7.44 -14.77 0.89
CA GLN A 37 6.92 -16.08 0.56
C GLN A 37 5.67 -16.36 1.40
N LEU A 38 4.61 -16.87 0.75
CA LEU A 38 3.44 -17.41 1.45
C LEU A 38 3.77 -18.82 1.95
N ASN A 39 3.69 -19.01 3.27
CA ASN A 39 3.95 -20.30 3.91
C ASN A 39 2.66 -21.04 4.28
N ASP A 40 1.68 -20.32 4.84
CA ASP A 40 0.42 -20.93 5.29
C ASP A 40 -0.75 -19.95 5.16
N ASN A 41 -1.95 -20.51 5.09
CA ASN A 41 -3.22 -19.79 5.08
C ASN A 41 -4.14 -20.37 6.15
N SER A 42 -4.43 -19.57 7.17
CA SER A 42 -5.27 -19.97 8.29
C SER A 42 -6.76 -19.86 7.95
N ASP A 43 -7.57 -20.73 8.55
CA ASP A 43 -9.03 -20.77 8.35
C ASP A 43 -9.75 -19.49 8.83
N ASP A 44 -9.08 -18.66 9.63
CA ASP A 44 -9.58 -17.35 10.09
C ASP A 44 -9.25 -16.19 9.12
N GLY A 45 -8.64 -16.49 7.97
CA GLY A 45 -8.38 -15.56 6.87
C GLY A 45 -7.07 -14.77 6.99
N PHE A 46 -6.24 -15.07 7.98
CA PHE A 46 -4.88 -14.55 8.08
C PHE A 46 -3.87 -15.46 7.37
N VAL A 47 -2.79 -14.85 6.87
CA VAL A 47 -1.72 -15.56 6.16
C VAL A 47 -0.40 -15.48 6.89
N THR A 48 0.32 -16.59 6.90
CA THR A 48 1.69 -16.66 7.39
C THR A 48 2.65 -16.41 6.25
N LEU A 49 3.35 -15.28 6.30
CA LEU A 49 4.31 -14.84 5.30
C LEU A 49 5.72 -14.84 5.88
N MET A 50 6.72 -15.21 5.07
CA MET A 50 8.12 -15.24 5.49
C MET A 50 8.98 -14.40 4.56
N ASN A 51 9.85 -13.58 5.13
CA ASN A 51 10.83 -12.81 4.35
C ASN A 51 12.10 -13.63 4.06
N ASP A 52 13.01 -13.03 3.29
CA ASP A 52 14.31 -13.58 2.91
C ASP A 52 15.26 -13.86 4.10
N LYS A 53 14.99 -13.25 5.25
CA LYS A 53 15.75 -13.46 6.50
C LYS A 53 15.17 -14.58 7.37
N GLY A 54 14.06 -15.19 6.95
CA GLY A 54 13.36 -16.22 7.71
C GLY A 54 12.47 -15.66 8.83
N GLU A 55 12.22 -14.35 8.87
CA GLU A 55 11.27 -13.75 9.81
C GLU A 55 9.84 -13.93 9.27
N THR A 56 8.93 -14.36 10.15
CA THR A 56 7.53 -14.62 9.81
C THR A 56 6.60 -13.50 10.26
N ARG A 57 5.50 -13.34 9.53
CA ARG A 57 4.42 -12.38 9.79
C ARG A 57 3.07 -13.03 9.59
N GLU A 58 2.14 -12.77 10.51
CA GLU A 58 0.80 -13.36 10.56
C GLU A 58 -0.30 -12.28 10.71
N ASP A 59 0.06 -11.01 10.52
CA ASP A 59 -0.81 -9.85 10.72
C ASP A 59 -1.62 -9.47 9.46
N LEU A 60 -1.33 -10.10 8.32
CA LEU A 60 -1.95 -9.79 7.05
C LEU A 60 -3.04 -10.79 6.68
N ARG A 61 -4.05 -10.30 5.98
CA ARG A 61 -5.13 -11.09 5.42
C ARG A 61 -4.99 -11.19 3.91
N ILE A 62 -5.62 -12.21 3.34
CA ILE A 62 -5.79 -12.30 1.89
C ILE A 62 -6.56 -11.07 1.40
N PRO A 63 -6.05 -10.33 0.40
CA PRO A 63 -6.77 -9.21 -0.19
C PRO A 63 -8.12 -9.63 -0.77
N GLU A 64 -9.15 -8.80 -0.60
CA GLU A 64 -10.45 -9.03 -1.21
C GLU A 64 -10.41 -8.63 -2.71
N GLY A 65 -10.95 -9.49 -3.59
CA GLY A 65 -11.03 -9.25 -5.04
C GLY A 65 -10.17 -10.18 -5.90
N GLU A 66 -10.18 -9.98 -7.22
CA GLU A 66 -9.19 -10.58 -8.12
C GLU A 66 -7.87 -9.79 -8.05
N LEU A 67 -6.75 -10.51 -7.94
CA LEU A 67 -5.39 -9.97 -7.91
C LEU A 67 -4.87 -9.63 -9.31
#